data_AF-A0A963M842-F1
#
_entry.id   AF-A0A963M842-F1
#
_cell.length_a   1.000
_cell.length_b   1.000
_cell.length_c   1.000
_cell.angle_alpha   90.00
_cell.angle_beta   90.00
_cell.angle_gamma   90.00
#
_symmetry.space_group_name_H-M   'P 1'
#
loop_
_entity.id
_entity.type
_entity.pdbx_description
1 polymer ?
#
loop_
_entity_poly.entity_id
_entity_poly.type
_entity_poly.pdbx_seq_one_letter_code
_entity_poly.pdbx_strand_id
1 'polypeptide(L)'
;GVLAAGRLPPADLPLREDLRTRLGWGHVFELQVPTEAERRAVLRRAADARGLFLPDEVMDFILARFSRDLGNLIALLDRLDAYALQTKRAVTIPLLKEMLQDS
;
A
#
# COMPACT_ATOMS: atom_id res chain seq x y z
N GLY A 1 16.92 -12.07 -17.80
CA GLY A 1 15.73 -11.41 -18.37
C GLY A 1 15.71 -9.96 -17.92
N VAL A 2 14.97 -9.10 -18.61
CA VAL A 2 14.78 -7.68 -18.23
C VAL A 2 13.36 -7.52 -17.67
N LEU A 3 13.22 -6.74 -16.61
CA LEU A 3 11.93 -6.28 -16.08
C LEU A 3 11.88 -4.76 -16.22
N ALA A 4 10.74 -4.25 -16.66
CA ALA A 4 10.48 -2.82 -16.81
C ALA A 4 9.07 -2.50 -16.28
N ALA A 5 8.90 -1.30 -15.76
CA ALA A 5 7.61 -0.78 -15.31
C ALA A 5 7.42 0.64 -15.84
N GLY A 6 6.17 1.00 -16.13
CA GLY A 6 5.82 2.29 -16.69
C GLY A 6 4.36 2.63 -16.46
N ARG A 7 4.00 3.88 -16.70
CA ARG A 7 2.61 4.38 -16.56
C ARG A 7 1.77 4.19 -17.82
N LEU A 8 2.41 3.82 -18.93
CA LEU A 8 1.79 3.64 -20.23
C LEU A 8 2.12 2.24 -20.77
N PRO A 9 1.24 1.64 -21.58
CA PRO A 9 1.56 0.40 -22.27
C PRO A 9 2.74 0.62 -23.24
N PRO A 10 3.51 -0.44 -23.60
CA PRO A 10 4.70 -0.29 -24.44
C PRO A 10 4.48 0.44 -25.76
N ALA A 11 3.29 0.29 -26.37
CA ALA A 11 2.93 0.94 -27.63
C ALA A 11 2.86 2.48 -27.52
N ASP A 12 2.52 3.02 -26.35
CA ASP A 12 2.30 4.44 -26.13
C ASP A 12 3.50 5.14 -25.49
N LEU A 13 4.59 4.40 -25.23
CA LEU A 13 5.80 4.98 -24.64
C LEU A 13 6.45 5.99 -25.61
N PRO A 14 6.89 7.17 -25.12
CA PRO A 14 7.59 8.17 -25.93
C PRO A 14 9.06 7.77 -26.16
N LEU A 15 9.27 6.61 -26.78
CA LEU A 15 10.56 5.99 -27.08
C LEU A 15 10.72 5.76 -28.59
N ARG A 16 11.88 5.26 -29.01
CA ARG A 16 12.07 4.76 -30.37
C ARG A 16 11.23 3.50 -30.61
N GLU A 17 10.83 3.28 -31.86
CA GLU A 17 9.98 2.16 -32.27
C GLU A 17 10.61 0.78 -31.99
N ASP A 18 11.91 0.64 -32.24
CA ASP A 18 12.67 -0.58 -31.95
C ASP A 18 12.67 -0.93 -30.45
N LEU A 19 12.63 0.07 -29.58
CA LEU A 19 12.50 -0.13 -28.13
C LEU A 19 11.06 -0.51 -27.74
N ARG A 20 10.05 0.16 -28.29
CA ARG A 20 8.63 -0.17 -28.01
C ARG A 20 8.30 -1.60 -28.41
N THR A 21 8.71 -2.02 -29.60
CA THR A 21 8.49 -3.38 -30.11
C THR A 21 9.21 -4.41 -29.26
N ARG A 22 10.46 -4.16 -28.85
CA ARG A 22 11.20 -5.04 -27.92
C ARG A 22 10.55 -5.17 -26.55
N LEU A 23 10.05 -4.07 -25.98
CA LEU A 23 9.35 -4.09 -24.69
C LEU A 23 8.00 -4.81 -24.79
N GLY A 24 7.30 -4.69 -25.92
CA GLY A 24 6.04 -5.39 -26.18
C GLY A 24 6.18 -6.85 -26.59
N TRP A 25 7.38 -7.33 -26.94
CA TRP A 25 7.62 -8.71 -27.37
C TRP A 25 7.60 -9.72 -26.22
N GLY A 26 7.81 -9.25 -24.99
CA GLY A 26 7.70 -10.06 -23.78
C GLY A 26 6.29 -10.05 -23.18
N HIS A 27 6.14 -10.67 -22.01
CA HIS A 27 4.88 -10.58 -21.27
C HIS A 27 4.66 -9.16 -20.76
N VAL A 28 3.52 -8.58 -21.13
CA VAL A 28 3.06 -7.27 -20.67
C VAL A 28 1.85 -7.49 -19.77
N PHE A 29 1.92 -6.97 -18.55
CA PHE A 29 0.83 -7.03 -17.58
C PHE A 29 0.43 -5.63 -17.18
N GLU A 30 -0.87 -5.39 -17.15
CA GLU A 30 -1.44 -4.16 -16.61
C GLU A 30 -1.66 -4.32 -15.10
N LEU A 31 -1.11 -3.40 -14.31
CA LEU A 31 -1.35 -3.38 -12.87
C LEU A 31 -2.67 -2.69 -12.57
N GLN A 32 -3.64 -3.46 -12.07
CA GLN A 32 -4.93 -2.95 -11.65
C GLN A 32 -4.84 -2.33 -10.24
N VAL A 33 -5.61 -1.26 -10.03
CA VAL A 33 -5.75 -0.68 -8.70
C VAL A 33 -6.55 -1.66 -7.83
N PRO A 34 -6.08 -2.00 -6.61
CA PRO A 34 -6.76 -2.96 -5.77
C PRO A 34 -8.13 -2.43 -5.34
N THR A 35 -9.11 -3.32 -5.29
CA THR A 35 -10.41 -3.09 -4.67
C THR A 35 -10.27 -2.83 -3.17
N GLU A 36 -11.32 -2.34 -2.52
CA GLU A 36 -11.30 -2.14 -1.07
C GLU A 36 -11.05 -3.44 -0.30
N ALA A 37 -11.68 -4.54 -0.73
CA ALA A 37 -11.47 -5.86 -0.13
C ALA A 37 -10.02 -6.33 -0.27
N GLU A 38 -9.40 -6.13 -1.43
CA GLU A 38 -7.98 -6.46 -1.64
C GLU A 38 -7.06 -5.56 -0.81
N ARG A 39 -7.34 -4.25 -0.73
CA ARG A 39 -6.58 -3.35 0.16
C ARG A 39 -6.66 -3.80 1.61
N ARG A 40 -7.85 -4.16 2.09
CA ARG A 40 -8.06 -4.71 3.45
C ARG A 40 -7.22 -5.97 3.66
N ALA A 41 -7.24 -6.89 2.71
CA ALA A 41 -6.47 -8.13 2.77
C ALA A 41 -4.96 -7.87 2.80
N VAL A 42 -4.46 -6.91 2.01
CA VAL A 42 -3.05 -6.51 2.03
C VAL A 42 -2.67 -5.89 3.37
N LEU A 43 -3.49 -4.99 3.92
CA LEU A 43 -3.21 -4.37 5.22
C LEU A 43 -3.25 -5.39 6.36
N ARG A 44 -4.22 -6.31 6.34
CA ARG A 44 -4.29 -7.43 7.29
C ARG A 44 -3.00 -8.25 7.25
N ARG A 45 -2.60 -8.70 6.06
CA ARG A 45 -1.36 -9.46 5.86
C ARG A 45 -0.12 -8.67 6.31
N ALA A 46 -0.10 -7.37 6.07
CA ALA A 46 0.98 -6.50 6.50
C ALA A 46 1.06 -6.41 8.03
N ALA A 47 -0.08 -6.24 8.71
CA ALA A 47 -0.14 -6.22 10.17
C ALA A 47 0.31 -7.57 10.76
N ASP A 48 -0.21 -8.68 10.21
CA ASP A 48 0.12 -10.03 10.64
C ASP A 48 1.63 -10.34 10.49
N ALA A 49 2.24 -9.91 9.38
CA ALA A 49 3.68 -10.09 9.15
C ALA A 49 4.56 -9.35 10.15
N ARG A 50 4.02 -8.32 10.82
CA ARG A 50 4.69 -7.55 11.89
C ARG A 50 4.34 -8.07 13.29
N GLY A 51 3.42 -9.04 13.41
CA GLY A 51 2.85 -9.43 14.70
C GLY A 51 1.94 -8.36 15.31
N LEU A 52 1.52 -7.37 14.52
CA LEU A 52 0.68 -6.27 14.96
C LEU A 52 -0.78 -6.71 14.96
N PHE A 53 -1.39 -6.80 16.15
CA PHE A 53 -2.83 -6.97 16.24
C PHE A 53 -3.54 -5.67 15.84
N LEU A 54 -4.19 -5.67 14.68
CA LEU A 54 -4.97 -4.54 14.16
C LEU A 54 -6.48 -4.83 14.26
N PRO A 55 -7.21 -4.27 15.24
CA PRO A 55 -8.65 -4.50 15.37
C PRO A 55 -9.41 -4.08 14.11
N ASP A 56 -10.51 -4.77 13.80
CA ASP A 56 -11.32 -4.46 12.61
C ASP A 56 -11.88 -3.03 12.64
N GLU A 57 -12.25 -2.51 13.81
CA GLU A 57 -12.67 -1.12 13.97
C GLU A 57 -11.58 -0.10 13.57
N VAL A 58 -10.31 -0.42 13.83
CA VAL A 58 -9.18 0.42 13.43
C VAL A 58 -8.93 0.28 11.93
N MET A 59 -9.05 -0.94 11.39
CA MET A 59 -8.97 -1.19 9.95
C MET A 59 -10.05 -0.41 9.19
N ASP A 60 -11.30 -0.46 9.66
CA ASP A 60 -12.43 0.27 9.08
C ASP A 60 -12.21 1.78 9.15
N PHE A 61 -11.74 2.28 10.29
CA PHE A 61 -11.41 3.69 10.45
C PHE A 61 -10.31 4.13 9.48
N ILE A 62 -9.25 3.32 9.32
CA ILE A 62 -8.16 3.60 8.38
C ILE A 62 -8.68 3.65 6.94
N LEU A 63 -9.44 2.64 6.51
CA LEU A 63 -9.95 2.55 5.14
C LEU A 63 -11.01 3.62 4.83
N ALA A 64 -11.79 4.06 5.83
CA ALA A 64 -12.79 5.11 5.65
C ALA A 64 -12.19 6.52 5.60
N ARG A 65 -11.09 6.79 6.32
CA ARG A 65 -10.59 8.15 6.56
C ARG A 65 -9.33 8.52 5.78
N PHE A 66 -8.54 7.54 5.34
CA PHE A 66 -7.26 7.75 4.67
C PHE A 66 -7.31 7.44 3.16
N SER A 67 -6.21 7.76 2.47
CA SER A 67 -6.08 7.58 1.03
C SER A 67 -6.30 6.13 0.60
N ARG A 68 -6.81 5.95 -0.63
CA ARG A 68 -6.90 4.63 -1.29
C ARG A 68 -5.55 4.13 -1.78
N ASP A 69 -4.53 4.98 -1.74
CA ASP A 69 -3.17 4.63 -2.10
C ASP A 69 -2.57 3.67 -1.06
N LEU A 70 -2.25 2.45 -1.53
CA LEU A 70 -1.76 1.38 -0.68
C LEU A 70 -0.39 1.71 -0.06
N GLY A 71 0.46 2.47 -0.76
CA GLY A 71 1.76 2.91 -0.24
C GLY A 71 1.61 3.76 1.02
N ASN A 72 0.72 4.75 0.98
CA ASN A 72 0.39 5.58 2.14
C ASN A 72 -0.22 4.78 3.29
N LEU A 73 -1.09 3.81 3.00
CA LEU A 73 -1.70 2.97 4.02
C LEU A 73 -0.67 2.06 4.72
N ILE A 74 0.30 1.53 3.98
CA ILE A 74 1.41 0.75 4.55
C ILE A 74 2.31 1.64 5.42
N ALA A 75 2.67 2.84 4.95
CA ALA A 75 3.47 3.77 5.73
C ALA A 75 2.76 4.21 7.03
N LEU A 76 1.43 4.40 6.99
CA LEU A 76 0.62 4.66 8.17
C LEU A 76 0.67 3.50 9.16
N LEU A 77 0.57 2.26 8.68
CA LEU A 77 0.64 1.06 9.50
C LEU A 77 2.01 0.91 10.17
N ASP A 78 3.10 1.17 9.44
CA ASP A 78 4.47 1.16 9.98
C ASP A 78 4.65 2.18 11.10
N ARG A 79 4.08 3.37 10.91
CA ARG A 79 4.12 4.42 11.93
C ARG A 79 3.32 4.06 13.17
N LEU A 80 2.13 3.49 12.97
CA LEU A 80 1.24 3.05 14.06
C LEU A 80 1.88 1.95 14.90
N ASP A 81 2.54 0.99 14.26
CA ASP A 81 3.29 -0.08 14.93
C ASP A 81 4.41 0.49 15.81
N ALA A 82 5.25 1.35 15.23
CA ALA A 82 6.34 2.00 15.95
C ALA A 82 5.84 2.83 17.15
N TYR A 83 4.75 3.58 16.98
CA TYR A 83 4.17 4.40 18.04
C TYR A 83 3.55 3.54 19.16
N ALA A 84 2.83 2.47 18.81
CA ALA A 84 2.27 1.52 19.76
C ALA A 84 3.37 0.84 20.59
N LEU A 85 4.48 0.45 19.95
CA LEU A 85 5.64 -0.13 20.62
C LEU A 85 6.34 0.86 21.54
N GLN A 86 6.56 2.10 21.08
CA GLN A 86 7.19 3.16 21.87
C GLN A 86 6.38 3.51 23.12
N THR A 87 5.05 3.59 22.98
CA THR A 87 4.15 3.91 24.09
C THR A 87 3.72 2.69 24.91
N LYS A 88 4.08 1.48 24.47
CA LYS A 88 3.67 0.20 25.07
C LYS A 88 2.15 0.07 25.21
N ARG A 89 1.42 0.54 24.21
CA ARG A 89 -0.06 0.54 24.19
C ARG A 89 -0.59 -0.30 23.03
N ALA A 90 -1.75 -0.89 23.24
CA ALA A 90 -2.45 -1.61 22.18
C ALA A 90 -2.94 -0.64 21.08
N VAL A 91 -2.93 -1.13 19.84
CA VAL A 91 -3.47 -0.38 18.70
C VAL A 91 -4.98 -0.18 18.86
N THR A 92 -5.39 1.09 18.90
CA THR A 92 -6.78 1.52 19.06
C THR A 92 -7.03 2.81 18.29
N ILE A 93 -8.29 3.16 18.02
CA ILE A 93 -8.63 4.43 17.35
C ILE A 93 -8.10 5.65 18.13
N PRO A 94 -8.23 5.74 19.47
CA PRO A 94 -7.64 6.84 20.23
C PRO A 94 -6.12 6.95 20.08
N LEU A 95 -5.39 5.83 20.14
CA LEU A 95 -3.93 5.82 19.94
C LEU A 95 -3.55 6.30 18.54
N LEU A 96 -4.28 5.84 17.51
CA LEU A 96 -4.08 6.29 16.13
C LEU A 96 -4.29 7.81 16.00
N LYS A 97 -5.34 8.36 16.62
CA LYS A 97 -5.59 9.81 16.60
C LYS A 97 -4.50 10.60 17.30
N GLU A 98 -4.05 10.12 18.45
CA GLU A 98 -2.95 10.71 19.23
C GLU A 98 -1.66 10.76 18.40
N MET A 99 -1.26 9.62 17.80
CA MET A 99 -0.10 9.55 16.92
C MET A 99 -0.15 10.58 15.78
N LEU A 100 -1.33 10.79 15.19
CA LEU A 100 -1.53 11.75 14.10
C LEU A 100 -1.46 13.22 14.57
N GLN A 101 -1.70 13.50 15.85
CA GLN A 101 -1.57 14.83 16.44
C GLN A 101 -0.12 15.14 16.83
N ASP A 102 0.67 14.13 17.18
CA ASP A 102 2.10 14.24 17.47
C ASP A 102 2.98 14.37 16.20
N SER A 103 2.35 14.63 15.03
CA SER A 103 2.97 14.62 13.70
C SER A 103 3.16 16.00 13.09
#